data_AF-A0ABD0RT63-F1
#
_entry.id   AF-A0ABD0RT63-F1
#
_cell.length_a   1.000
_cell.length_b   1.000
_cell.length_c   1.000
_cell.angle_alpha   90.00
_cell.angle_beta   90.00
_cell.angle_gamma   90.00
#
_symmetry.space_group_name_H-M   'P 1'
#
loop_
_entity.id
_entity.type
_entity.pdbx_description
1 polymer ?
#
loop_
_entity_poly.entity_id
_entity_poly.type
_entity_poly.pdbx_seq_one_letter_code
_entity_poly.pdbx_strand_id
1 'polypeptide(L)'
;HGQQLYRHIYLGCKEEDNVQKNFELLFTALALITIELANEEVMIDLMRLSIALQDMALANEENMPMFIRCGIMALVAAYLNFLSQMIANPPFCQHVSK
;
A
#
# COMPACT_ATOMS: atom_id res chain seq x y z
N HIS A 1 -0.45 16.06 -10.37
CA HIS A 1 -0.11 14.74 -10.95
C HIS A 1 -0.14 13.60 -9.92
N GLY A 2 0.35 13.79 -8.68
CA GLY A 2 0.30 12.74 -7.62
C GLY A 2 -1.09 12.21 -7.27
N GLN A 3 -2.12 13.07 -7.17
CA GLN A 3 -3.50 12.61 -6.91
C GLN A 3 -4.04 11.63 -7.96
N GLN A 4 -3.69 11.80 -9.24
CA GLN A 4 -4.12 10.85 -10.28
C GLN A 4 -3.41 9.52 -10.12
N LEU A 5 -2.13 9.51 -9.71
CA LEU A 5 -1.38 8.30 -9.43
C LEU A 5 -2.00 7.51 -8.27
N TYR A 6 -2.27 8.17 -7.14
CA TYR A 6 -2.87 7.52 -5.98
C TYR A 6 -4.25 6.95 -6.30
N ARG A 7 -5.05 7.67 -7.10
CA ARG A 7 -6.34 7.17 -7.58
C ARG A 7 -6.19 5.94 -8.48
N HIS A 8 -5.21 5.93 -9.38
CA HIS A 8 -4.95 4.76 -10.23
C HIS A 8 -4.49 3.55 -9.40
N ILE A 9 -3.66 3.76 -8.38
CA ILE A 9 -3.26 2.67 -7.46
C ILE A 9 -4.49 2.13 -6.71
N TYR A 10 -5.33 3.02 -6.19
CA TYR A 10 -6.55 2.63 -5.47
C TYR A 10 -7.49 1.79 -6.35
N LEU A 11 -7.80 2.28 -7.55
CA LEU A 11 -8.69 1.59 -8.49
C LEU A 11 -8.04 0.32 -9.07
N GLY A 12 -6.74 0.34 -9.34
CA GLY A 12 -6.02 -0.80 -9.90
C GLY A 12 -5.95 -1.99 -8.96
N CYS A 13 -5.90 -1.75 -7.63
CA CYS A 13 -5.88 -2.83 -6.62
C CYS A 13 -7.13 -3.70 -6.59
N LYS A 14 -8.27 -3.18 -7.07
CA LYS A 14 -9.57 -3.88 -6.99
C LYS A 14 -9.97 -4.61 -8.27
N GLU A 15 -9.16 -4.52 -9.33
CA GLU A 15 -9.40 -5.23 -10.58
C GLU A 15 -9.39 -6.75 -10.33
N GLU A 16 -10.41 -7.44 -10.84
CA GLU A 16 -10.61 -8.88 -10.61
C GLU A 16 -9.57 -9.77 -11.31
N ASP A 17 -8.91 -9.24 -12.34
CA ASP A 17 -7.87 -9.93 -13.11
C ASP A 17 -6.47 -9.83 -12.49
N ASN A 18 -6.34 -9.11 -11.36
CA ASN A 18 -5.09 -9.03 -10.64
C ASN A 18 -4.61 -10.41 -10.20
N VAL A 19 -3.36 -10.70 -10.51
CA VAL A 19 -2.63 -11.86 -10.00
C VAL A 19 -1.57 -11.42 -8.99
N GLN A 20 -0.94 -12.37 -8.30
CA GLN A 20 0.10 -12.11 -7.30
C GLN A 20 1.18 -11.14 -7.81
N LYS A 21 1.60 -11.32 -9.07
CA LYS A 21 2.62 -10.48 -9.71
C LYS A 21 2.21 -9.00 -9.80
N ASN A 22 0.92 -8.69 -9.95
CA ASN A 22 0.44 -7.30 -9.95
C ASN A 22 0.70 -6.64 -8.59
N PHE A 23 0.41 -7.35 -7.49
CA PHE A 23 0.67 -6.85 -6.14
C PHE A 23 2.17 -6.68 -5.85
N GLU A 24 3.03 -7.60 -6.33
CA GLU A 24 4.49 -7.49 -6.21
C GLU A 24 5.06 -6.28 -6.96
N LEU A 25 4.58 -6.04 -8.18
CA LEU A 25 4.95 -4.87 -8.97
C LEU A 25 4.46 -3.58 -8.32
N LEU A 26 3.25 -3.59 -7.76
CA LEU A 26 2.69 -2.44 -7.06
C LEU A 26 3.47 -2.11 -5.79
N PHE A 27 3.86 -3.13 -5.02
CA PHE A 27 4.77 -2.95 -3.87
C PHE A 27 6.08 -2.31 -4.31
N THR A 28 6.67 -2.82 -5.39
CA THR A 28 7.94 -2.27 -5.93
C THR A 28 7.77 -0.81 -6.35
N ALA A 29 6.67 -0.47 -7.02
CA ALA A 29 6.36 0.91 -7.40
C ALA A 29 6.22 1.82 -6.17
N LEU A 30 5.47 1.40 -5.15
CA LEU A 30 5.32 2.15 -3.90
C LEU A 30 6.67 2.35 -3.20
N ALA A 31 7.50 1.31 -3.13
CA ALA A 31 8.82 1.39 -2.52
C ALA A 31 9.74 2.37 -3.29
N LEU A 32 9.75 2.31 -4.62
CA LEU A 32 10.52 3.23 -5.46
C LEU A 32 10.06 4.67 -5.29
N ILE A 33 8.75 4.95 -5.32
CA ILE A 33 8.21 6.30 -5.11
C ILE A 33 8.67 6.84 -3.75
N THR A 34 8.60 6.02 -2.69
CA THR A 34 9.03 6.41 -1.35
C THR A 34 10.52 6.72 -1.28
N ILE A 35 11.37 5.92 -1.92
CA ILE A 35 12.83 6.14 -1.93
C ILE A 35 13.20 7.36 -2.77
N GLU A 36 12.64 7.47 -3.98
CA GLU A 36 13.00 8.52 -4.94
C GLU A 36 12.51 9.90 -4.50
N LEU A 37 11.32 9.97 -3.89
CA LEU A 37 10.76 11.25 -3.47
C LEU A 37 11.17 11.63 -2.04
N ALA A 38 11.46 10.65 -1.16
CA ALA A 38 11.99 10.81 0.21
C ALA A 38 11.47 12.04 0.98
N ASN A 39 10.22 12.44 0.72
CA ASN A 39 9.62 13.67 1.20
C ASN A 39 8.53 13.30 2.21
N GLU A 40 8.53 13.98 3.35
CA GLU A 40 7.59 13.72 4.45
C GLU A 40 6.11 13.83 4.01
N GLU A 41 5.76 14.84 3.20
CA GLU A 41 4.39 15.00 2.70
C GLU A 41 3.98 13.83 1.79
N VAL A 42 4.89 13.38 0.94
CA VAL A 42 4.67 12.23 0.03
C VAL A 42 4.51 10.94 0.84
N MET A 43 5.33 10.74 1.87
CA MET A 43 5.22 9.57 2.74
C MET A 43 3.89 9.55 3.49
N ILE A 44 3.43 10.69 3.99
CA ILE A 44 2.11 10.82 4.64
C ILE A 44 0.99 10.45 3.66
N ASP A 45 1.04 10.95 2.43
CA ASP A 45 0.03 10.66 1.42
C ASP A 45 0.02 9.17 1.02
N LEU A 46 1.20 8.54 0.88
CA LEU A 46 1.30 7.11 0.61
C LEU A 46 0.84 6.24 1.80
N MET A 47 1.07 6.70 3.03
CA MET A 47 0.54 6.04 4.22
C MET A 47 -0.98 6.12 4.27
N ARG A 48 -1.57 7.29 3.96
CA ARG A 48 -3.02 7.46 3.82
C ARG A 48 -3.61 6.57 2.73
N LEU A 49 -2.94 6.47 1.57
CA LEU A 49 -3.34 5.55 0.49
C LEU A 49 -3.35 4.10 0.97
N SER A 50 -2.33 3.68 1.72
CA SER A 50 -2.23 2.31 2.25
C SER A 50 -3.36 1.99 3.22
N ILE A 51 -3.73 2.94 4.08
CA ILE A 51 -4.86 2.81 5.00
C ILE A 51 -6.18 2.73 4.22
N ALA A 52 -6.36 3.56 3.18
CA ALA A 52 -7.56 3.51 2.34
C ALA A 52 -7.71 2.16 1.61
N LEU A 53 -6.61 1.59 1.10
CA LEU A 53 -6.59 0.25 0.51
C LEU A 53 -6.99 -0.83 1.52
N GLN A 54 -6.48 -0.73 2.75
CA GLN A 54 -6.83 -1.65 3.83
C GLN A 54 -8.33 -1.57 4.18
N ASP A 55 -8.87 -0.36 4.32
CA ASP A 55 -10.28 -0.14 4.66
C ASP A 55 -11.21 -0.73 3.59
N MET A 56 -10.90 -0.48 2.31
CA MET A 56 -11.62 -1.05 1.17
C MET A 56 -11.65 -2.60 1.20
N ALA A 57 -10.51 -3.24 1.49
CA ALA A 57 -10.41 -4.69 1.59
C ALA A 57 -11.18 -5.26 2.80
N LEU A 58 -11.23 -4.51 3.92
CA LEU A 58 -11.97 -4.89 5.13
C LEU A 58 -13.48 -4.72 4.96
N ALA A 59 -13.92 -3.59 4.39
CA ALA A 59 -15.31 -3.29 4.08
C ALA A 59 -15.91 -4.23 3.03
N ASN A 60 -15.07 -5.04 2.35
CA ASN A 60 -15.49 -5.94 1.28
C ASN A 60 -16.26 -5.16 0.19
N GLU A 61 -15.75 -3.97 -0.16
CA GLU A 61 -16.36 -3.15 -1.19
C GLU A 61 -16.54 -3.97 -2.48
N GLU A 62 -17.70 -3.80 -3.12
CA GLU A 62 -18.03 -4.43 -4.41
C GLU A 62 -18.01 -5.98 -4.38
N ASN A 63 -18.07 -6.62 -3.21
CA ASN A 63 -17.97 -8.09 -3.05
C ASN A 63 -16.68 -8.69 -3.64
N MET A 64 -15.57 -7.95 -3.48
CA MET A 64 -14.26 -8.33 -4.01
C MET A 64 -13.85 -9.78 -3.66
N PRO A 65 -13.20 -10.51 -4.60
CA PRO A 65 -12.74 -11.87 -4.33
C PRO A 65 -11.77 -11.93 -3.14
N MET A 66 -11.84 -13.01 -2.36
CA MET A 66 -10.96 -13.20 -1.20
C MET A 66 -9.47 -13.13 -1.56
N PHE A 67 -9.09 -13.62 -2.74
CA PHE A 67 -7.72 -13.52 -3.25
C PHE A 67 -7.25 -12.07 -3.35
N ILE A 68 -8.07 -11.20 -3.94
CA ILE A 68 -7.77 -9.77 -4.10
C ILE A 68 -7.67 -9.10 -2.73
N ARG A 69 -8.62 -9.38 -1.83
CA ARG A 69 -8.62 -8.84 -0.47
C ARG A 69 -7.36 -9.22 0.30
N CYS A 70 -6.98 -10.50 0.25
CA CYS A 70 -5.73 -10.99 0.85
C CYS A 70 -4.50 -10.37 0.19
N GLY A 71 -4.50 -10.20 -1.13
CA GLY A 71 -3.43 -9.53 -1.88
C GLY A 71 -3.23 -8.08 -1.44
N ILE A 72 -4.32 -7.32 -1.32
CA ILE A 72 -4.29 -5.93 -0.81
C ILE A 72 -3.77 -5.89 0.64
N MET A 73 -4.27 -6.77 1.51
CA MET A 73 -3.82 -6.82 2.91
C MET A 73 -2.32 -7.16 3.02
N ALA A 74 -1.84 -8.11 2.22
CA ALA A 74 -0.43 -8.47 2.17
C ALA A 74 0.44 -7.33 1.64
N LEU A 75 -0.02 -6.63 0.59
CA LEU A 75 0.63 -5.44 0.05
C LEU A 75 0.77 -4.34 1.09
N VAL A 76 -0.34 -4.00 1.78
CA VAL A 76 -0.35 -2.97 2.82
C VAL A 76 0.59 -3.33 3.96
N ALA A 77 0.55 -4.58 4.45
CA ALA A 77 1.44 -5.04 5.50
C ALA A 77 2.92 -4.94 5.10
N ALA A 78 3.27 -5.41 3.90
CA ALA A 78 4.63 -5.34 3.38
C ALA A 78 5.10 -3.88 3.24
N TYR A 79 4.25 -3.00 2.72
CA TYR A 79 4.59 -1.60 2.49
C TYR A 79 4.74 -0.79 3.79
N LEU A 80 3.85 -0.98 4.77
CA LEU A 80 3.99 -0.35 6.08
C LEU A 80 5.25 -0.86 6.81
N ASN A 81 5.58 -2.14 6.66
CA ASN A 81 6.83 -2.67 7.19
C ASN A 81 8.06 -2.01 6.56
N PHE A 82 8.06 -1.88 5.23
CA PHE A 82 9.10 -1.16 4.51
C PHE A 82 9.23 0.30 4.96
N LEU A 83 8.11 1.03 5.06
CA LEU A 83 8.09 2.40 5.56
C LEU A 83 8.70 2.51 6.96
N SER A 84 8.44 1.52 7.84
CA SER A 84 8.99 1.56 9.18
C SER A 84 10.51 1.54 9.22
N GLN A 85 11.10 0.72 8.37
CA GLN A 85 12.55 0.60 8.26
C GLN A 85 13.16 1.85 7.62
N MET A 86 12.46 2.46 6.65
CA MET A 86 12.92 3.64 5.92
C MET A 86 12.88 4.93 6.74
N ILE A 87 11.81 5.16 7.52
CA ILE A 87 11.67 6.39 8.33
C ILE A 87 12.66 6.37 9.51
N ALA A 88 13.19 5.19 9.88
CA ALA A 88 14.07 4.99 11.03
C ALA A 88 13.52 5.60 12.34
N ASN A 89 12.19 5.60 12.49
CA ASN A 89 11.52 6.06 13.71
C ASN A 89 11.31 4.86 14.66
N PRO A 90 12.10 4.75 15.76
CA PRO A 90 12.12 3.56 16.61
C PRO A 90 10.75 3.06 17.11
N PRO A 91 9.80 3.92 17.54
CA PRO A 91 8.46 3.48 17.96
C PRO A 91 7.64 2.83 16.83
N PHE A 92 7.77 3.26 15.58
CA PHE A 92 7.01 2.66 14.48
C PHE A 92 7.59 1.30 14.06
N CYS A 93 8.92 1.15 14.06
CA CYS A 93 9.58 -0.16 13.88
C CYS A 93 9.12 -1.21 14.90
N GLN A 94 8.93 -0.80 16.17
CA GLN A 94 8.46 -1.68 17.24
C GLN A 94 6.99 -2.09 17.10
N HIS A 95 6.16 -1.26 16.49
CA HIS A 95 4.74 -1.57 16.23
C HIS A 95 4.59 -2.59 15.10
N VAL A 96 5.42 -2.49 14.06
CA VAL A 96 5.40 -3.41 12.91
C VAL A 96 6.02 -4.78 13.21
N SER A 97 7.05 -4.84 14.07
CA SER A 97 7.76 -6.10 14.38
C SER A 97 7.03 -7.02 15.38
N LYS A 98 5.82 -6.66 15.82
CA LYS A 98 4.99 -7.44 16.75
C LYS A 98 3.85 -8.12 16.01
#